data_AF-A0A2G9V1V5-F1
#
_entry.id   AF-A0A2G9V1V5-F1
#
_cell.length_a   1.000
_cell.length_b   1.000
_cell.length_c   1.000
_cell.angle_alpha   90.00
_cell.angle_beta   90.00
_cell.angle_gamma   90.00
#
_symmetry.space_group_name_H-M   'P 1'
#
loop_
_entity.id
_entity.type
_entity.pdbx_description
1 polymer ?
#
loop_
_entity_poly.entity_id
_entity_poly.type
_entity_poly.pdbx_seq_one_letter_code
_entity_poly.pdbx_strand_id
1 'polypeptide(L)'
;MAKALFPHKVFTAIHKHYTLDEWKEFYAGFKETPMFSHVAVSSGISDRDFEKLKEICDDVPALEYICIDVANGYSEYFIEFIRKVREEFPRHTIMAGNVVTGEMVEELILSGADIVKVGIGPGSVCTTRKKAGVGYPQLSAVGIPLNHFEAHILSSTMECADAAHGLNGHVISDGGCTNPGDVAKAFGGGADFVMIGGLFAGHDQSGGDLIEKDGRDTPGRYPSKPFRRFPRVPEPN
;
A
#
# COMPACT_ATOMS: atom_id res chain seq x y z
N MET A 1 3.18 11.50 10.77
CA MET A 1 2.31 11.69 9.58
C MET A 1 0.81 11.70 9.88
N ALA A 2 0.20 10.62 10.41
CA ALA A 2 -1.27 10.52 10.60
C ALA A 2 -1.92 11.74 11.26
N LYS A 3 -1.35 12.24 12.36
CA LYS A 3 -1.83 13.43 13.07
C LYS A 3 -1.89 14.70 12.20
N ALA A 4 -0.96 14.86 11.27
CA ALA A 4 -0.89 16.02 10.39
C ALA A 4 -1.85 15.92 9.20
N LEU A 5 -2.13 14.69 8.75
CA LEU A 5 -3.04 14.41 7.63
C LEU A 5 -4.51 14.42 8.06
N PHE A 6 -4.80 14.05 9.30
CA PHE A 6 -6.16 13.93 9.82
C PHE A 6 -7.01 15.22 9.70
N PRO A 7 -6.51 16.43 10.02
CA PRO A 7 -7.29 17.68 9.83
C PRO A 7 -7.72 17.91 8.37
N HIS A 8 -7.00 17.31 7.42
CA HIS A 8 -7.31 17.38 5.99
C HIS A 8 -8.18 16.21 5.51
N LYS A 9 -8.64 15.34 6.42
CA LYS A 9 -9.41 14.12 6.12
C LYS A 9 -8.67 13.16 5.19
N VAL A 10 -7.34 13.14 5.29
CA VAL A 10 -6.50 12.24 4.50
C VAL A 10 -6.20 10.97 5.32
N PHE A 11 -6.38 9.82 4.68
CA PHE A 11 -6.21 8.50 5.28
C PHE A 11 -4.73 8.13 5.44
N THR A 12 -4.38 7.40 6.52
CA THR A 12 -3.01 6.90 6.75
C THR A 12 -2.97 5.39 7.00
N ALA A 13 -2.35 4.63 6.09
CA ALA A 13 -1.94 3.26 6.38
C ALA A 13 -0.65 3.29 7.21
N ILE A 14 -0.75 2.93 8.50
CA ILE A 14 0.39 2.95 9.43
C ILE A 14 1.28 1.73 9.17
N HIS A 15 2.59 1.97 9.07
CA HIS A 15 3.56 0.90 8.82
C HIS A 15 3.56 -0.17 9.93
N LYS A 16 3.90 -1.41 9.57
CA LYS A 16 3.85 -2.56 10.50
C LYS A 16 4.92 -2.60 11.60
N HIS A 17 5.81 -1.62 11.66
CA HIS A 17 6.99 -1.65 12.52
C HIS A 17 6.77 -1.12 13.95
N TYR A 18 5.67 -0.44 14.25
CA TYR A 18 5.35 -0.01 15.61
C TYR A 18 5.06 -1.19 16.54
N THR A 19 5.50 -1.11 17.78
CA THR A 19 5.23 -2.06 18.87
C THR A 19 3.79 -1.95 19.36
N LEU A 20 3.34 -2.93 20.15
CA LEU A 20 2.01 -2.91 20.76
C LEU A 20 1.85 -1.74 21.74
N ASP A 21 2.89 -1.44 22.51
CA ASP A 21 2.87 -0.32 23.45
C ASP A 21 2.74 1.03 22.73
N GLU A 22 3.42 1.21 21.60
CA GLU A 22 3.26 2.41 20.76
C GLU A 22 1.85 2.54 20.19
N TRP A 23 1.21 1.42 19.82
CA TRP A 23 -0.21 1.42 19.40
C TRP A 23 -1.16 1.78 20.56
N LYS A 24 -0.91 1.26 21.76
CA LYS A 24 -1.67 1.59 22.98
C LYS A 24 -1.54 3.06 23.34
N GLU A 25 -0.33 3.60 23.30
CA GLU A 25 -0.07 5.01 23.55
C GLU A 25 -0.77 5.89 22.50
N PHE A 26 -0.70 5.50 21.22
CA PHE A 26 -1.41 6.19 20.15
C PHE A 26 -2.92 6.14 20.35
N TYR A 27 -3.48 5.00 20.74
CA TYR A 27 -4.91 4.88 21.06
C TYR A 27 -5.32 5.75 22.23
N ALA A 28 -4.60 5.67 23.36
CA ALA A 28 -4.90 6.47 24.55
C ALA A 28 -4.89 7.98 24.27
N GLY A 29 -3.97 8.45 23.42
CA GLY A 29 -3.88 9.86 23.04
C GLY A 29 -5.00 10.37 22.12
N PHE A 30 -5.70 9.48 21.42
CA PHE A 30 -6.69 9.85 20.39
C PHE A 30 -8.05 9.16 20.52
N LYS A 31 -8.29 8.38 21.59
CA LYS A 31 -9.52 7.59 21.78
C LYS A 31 -10.82 8.40 21.73
N GLU A 32 -10.78 9.67 22.14
CA GLU A 32 -11.94 10.58 22.15
C GLU A 32 -12.07 11.37 20.84
N THR A 33 -11.32 10.99 19.79
CA THR A 33 -11.31 11.66 18.49
C THR A 33 -11.67 10.70 17.36
N PRO A 34 -12.13 11.18 16.20
CA PRO A 34 -12.42 10.31 15.06
C PRO A 34 -11.17 9.77 14.34
N MET A 35 -9.96 9.91 14.89
CA MET A 35 -8.68 9.58 14.24
C MET A 35 -8.67 8.18 13.59
N PHE A 36 -9.21 7.18 14.28
CA PHE A 36 -9.14 5.77 13.85
C PHE A 36 -10.03 5.43 12.65
N SER A 37 -10.99 6.30 12.30
CA SER A 37 -11.76 6.17 11.05
C SER A 37 -10.93 6.49 9.79
N HIS A 38 -9.74 7.07 9.94
CA HIS A 38 -8.84 7.44 8.84
C HIS A 38 -7.46 6.75 8.96
N VAL A 39 -7.39 5.65 9.70
CA VAL A 39 -6.15 4.92 9.96
C VAL A 39 -6.36 3.43 9.69
N ALA A 40 -5.40 2.82 8.99
CA ALA A 40 -5.30 1.36 8.89
C ALA A 40 -4.05 0.85 9.59
N VAL A 41 -4.16 -0.32 10.21
CA VAL A 41 -3.01 -1.11 10.65
C VAL A 41 -2.48 -1.92 9.47
N SER A 42 -1.19 -1.86 9.18
CA SER A 42 -0.60 -2.68 8.11
C SER A 42 0.00 -3.97 8.65
N SER A 43 -0.12 -5.06 7.89
CA SER A 43 0.47 -6.37 8.20
C SER A 43 1.03 -7.05 6.95
N GLY A 44 1.94 -7.99 7.17
CA GLY A 44 2.37 -8.94 6.14
C GLY A 44 1.55 -10.23 6.22
N ILE A 45 2.12 -11.32 5.70
CA ILE A 45 1.43 -12.62 5.60
C ILE A 45 2.06 -13.72 6.47
N SER A 46 3.04 -13.38 7.32
CA SER A 46 3.65 -14.37 8.21
C SER A 46 2.80 -14.58 9.46
N ASP A 47 2.85 -15.76 10.07
CA ASP A 47 2.11 -16.05 11.31
C ASP A 47 2.43 -15.03 12.42
N ARG A 48 3.69 -14.61 12.54
CA ARG A 48 4.09 -13.56 13.49
C ARG A 48 3.41 -12.22 13.21
N ASP A 49 3.33 -11.83 11.94
CA ASP A 49 2.68 -10.58 11.54
C ASP A 49 1.15 -10.69 11.77
N PHE A 50 0.57 -11.88 11.61
CA PHE A 50 -0.85 -12.15 11.86
C PHE A 50 -1.19 -12.08 13.36
N GLU A 51 -0.42 -12.75 14.23
CA GLU A 51 -0.66 -12.66 15.68
C GLU A 51 -0.53 -11.23 16.19
N LYS A 52 0.49 -10.50 15.72
CA LYS A 52 0.65 -9.08 16.05
C LYS A 52 -0.54 -8.24 15.58
N LEU A 53 -1.11 -8.53 14.40
CA LEU A 53 -2.30 -7.84 13.90
C LEU A 53 -3.49 -8.08 14.84
N LYS A 54 -3.71 -9.31 15.29
CA LYS A 54 -4.75 -9.66 16.27
C LYS A 54 -4.59 -8.86 17.55
N GLU A 55 -3.40 -8.87 18.13
CA GLU A 55 -3.10 -8.12 19.35
C GLU A 55 -3.37 -6.61 19.18
N ILE A 56 -2.99 -6.01 18.05
CA ILE A 56 -3.27 -4.59 17.77
C ILE A 56 -4.78 -4.32 17.67
N CYS A 57 -5.52 -5.14 16.94
CA CYS A 57 -6.97 -4.97 16.78
C CYS A 57 -7.73 -5.17 18.10
N ASP A 58 -7.28 -6.09 18.95
CA ASP A 58 -7.85 -6.29 20.30
C ASP A 58 -7.56 -5.11 21.22
N ASP A 59 -6.33 -4.57 21.18
CA ASP A 59 -5.90 -3.45 22.01
C ASP A 59 -6.48 -2.09 21.53
N VAL A 60 -6.85 -1.98 20.26
CA VAL A 60 -7.34 -0.75 19.62
C VAL A 60 -8.67 -1.03 18.89
N PRO A 61 -9.78 -1.20 19.63
CA PRO A 61 -11.07 -1.62 19.06
C PRO A 61 -11.72 -0.58 18.14
N ALA A 62 -11.18 0.64 18.09
CA ALA A 62 -11.63 1.70 17.18
C ALA A 62 -11.02 1.58 15.77
N LEU A 63 -10.05 0.68 15.56
CA LEU A 63 -9.52 0.41 14.22
C LEU A 63 -10.55 -0.37 13.41
N GLU A 64 -10.90 0.17 12.25
CA GLU A 64 -11.86 -0.45 11.34
C GLU A 64 -11.20 -0.96 10.05
N TYR A 65 -9.95 -0.56 9.79
CA TYR A 65 -9.25 -0.83 8.54
C TYR A 65 -7.96 -1.62 8.75
N ILE A 66 -7.78 -2.64 7.92
CA ILE A 66 -6.59 -3.49 7.89
C ILE A 66 -5.96 -3.38 6.50
N CYS A 67 -4.63 -3.25 6.43
CA CYS A 67 -3.87 -3.21 5.18
C CYS A 67 -2.91 -4.40 5.12
N ILE A 68 -3.22 -5.42 4.33
CA ILE A 68 -2.32 -6.54 4.08
C ILE A 68 -1.48 -6.24 2.84
N ASP A 69 -0.18 -6.03 3.05
CA ASP A 69 0.74 -5.53 2.03
C ASP A 69 1.87 -6.54 1.76
N VAL A 70 1.93 -7.02 0.52
CA VAL A 70 2.97 -7.91 0.01
C VAL A 70 3.48 -7.44 -1.35
N ALA A 71 4.74 -7.76 -1.64
CA ALA A 71 5.36 -7.39 -2.91
C ALA A 71 4.76 -8.14 -4.12
N ASN A 72 4.21 -9.34 -3.90
CA ASN A 72 3.60 -10.17 -4.93
C ASN A 72 2.25 -10.71 -4.44
N GLY A 73 1.16 -10.07 -4.86
CA GLY A 73 -0.20 -10.48 -4.54
C GLY A 73 -0.73 -11.66 -5.37
N TYR A 74 0.04 -12.21 -6.31
CA TYR A 74 -0.39 -13.32 -7.18
C TYR A 74 -0.15 -14.72 -6.59
N SER A 75 0.23 -14.80 -5.31
CA SER A 75 0.49 -16.08 -4.67
C SER A 75 -0.81 -16.68 -4.11
N GLU A 76 -1.04 -17.97 -4.36
CA GLU A 76 -2.13 -18.72 -3.72
C GLU A 76 -2.09 -18.60 -2.19
N TYR A 77 -0.89 -18.62 -1.60
CA TYR A 77 -0.72 -18.40 -0.16
C TYR A 77 -1.23 -17.04 0.31
N PHE A 78 -1.14 -16.00 -0.52
CA PHE A 78 -1.69 -14.68 -0.18
C PHE A 78 -3.22 -14.70 -0.18
N ILE A 79 -3.83 -15.35 -1.17
CA ILE A 79 -5.29 -15.49 -1.26
C ILE A 79 -5.84 -16.23 -0.03
N GLU A 80 -5.22 -17.35 0.34
CA GLU A 80 -5.57 -18.10 1.56
C GLU A 80 -5.40 -17.25 2.81
N PHE A 81 -4.37 -16.41 2.87
CA PHE A 81 -4.17 -15.50 3.98
C PHE A 81 -5.27 -14.43 4.05
N ILE A 82 -5.75 -13.88 2.93
CA ILE A 82 -6.87 -12.94 2.91
C ILE A 82 -8.14 -13.60 3.42
N ARG A 83 -8.43 -14.85 3.03
CA ARG A 83 -9.58 -15.62 3.56
C ARG A 83 -9.49 -15.76 5.08
N LYS A 84 -8.32 -16.17 5.59
CA LYS A 84 -8.05 -16.27 7.02
C LYS A 84 -8.25 -14.94 7.77
N VAL A 85 -7.77 -13.83 7.20
CA VAL A 85 -7.97 -12.48 7.80
C VAL A 85 -9.44 -12.09 7.79
N ARG A 86 -10.18 -12.36 6.71
CA ARG A 86 -11.64 -12.09 6.64
C ARG A 86 -12.43 -12.90 7.68
N GLU A 87 -12.07 -14.16 7.88
CA GLU A 87 -12.72 -15.02 8.89
C GLU A 87 -12.50 -14.50 10.31
N GLU A 88 -11.28 -14.07 10.64
CA GLU A 88 -10.95 -13.51 11.95
C GLU A 88 -11.56 -12.11 12.16
N PHE A 89 -11.59 -11.29 11.11
CA PHE A 89 -11.99 -9.88 11.18
C PHE A 89 -13.19 -9.55 10.27
N PRO A 90 -14.37 -10.16 10.48
CA PRO A 90 -15.48 -10.07 9.55
C PRO A 90 -16.05 -8.65 9.38
N ARG A 91 -15.86 -7.79 10.38
CA ARG A 91 -16.35 -6.40 10.37
C ARG A 91 -15.34 -5.37 9.84
N HIS A 92 -14.06 -5.74 9.74
CA HIS A 92 -13.04 -4.80 9.33
C HIS A 92 -13.06 -4.65 7.80
N THR A 93 -12.74 -3.45 7.33
CA THR A 93 -12.45 -3.21 5.93
C THR A 93 -11.03 -3.63 5.62
N ILE A 94 -10.86 -4.56 4.67
CA ILE A 94 -9.57 -5.16 4.32
C ILE A 94 -9.07 -4.57 3.01
N MET A 95 -7.93 -3.88 3.10
CA MET A 95 -7.12 -3.49 1.96
C MET A 95 -6.09 -4.59 1.68
N ALA A 96 -5.97 -5.07 0.44
CA ALA A 96 -5.06 -6.16 0.09
C ALA A 96 -4.31 -5.89 -1.22
N GLY A 97 -3.01 -6.12 -1.25
CA GLY A 97 -2.24 -6.06 -2.49
C GLY A 97 -0.74 -6.36 -2.31
N ASN A 98 0.09 -6.25 -3.35
CA ASN A 98 -0.21 -5.55 -4.62
C ASN A 98 -0.38 -6.45 -5.83
N VAL A 99 -1.29 -6.04 -6.72
CA VAL A 99 -1.61 -6.67 -8.01
C VAL A 99 -1.76 -5.60 -9.11
N VAL A 100 -1.89 -6.02 -10.37
CA VAL A 100 -1.91 -5.13 -11.56
C VAL A 100 -2.85 -5.61 -12.68
N THR A 101 -3.65 -6.65 -12.45
CA THR A 101 -4.57 -7.24 -13.44
C THR A 101 -5.95 -7.41 -12.84
N GLY A 102 -6.99 -7.32 -13.66
CA GLY A 102 -8.39 -7.44 -13.25
C GLY A 102 -8.73 -8.80 -12.63
N GLU A 103 -8.26 -9.90 -13.23
CA GLU A 103 -8.52 -11.27 -12.72
C GLU A 103 -8.11 -11.44 -11.26
N MET A 104 -6.94 -10.92 -10.89
CA MET A 104 -6.42 -11.03 -9.53
C MET A 104 -7.13 -10.06 -8.57
N VAL A 105 -7.64 -8.93 -9.08
CA VAL A 105 -8.50 -8.04 -8.29
C VAL A 105 -9.81 -8.75 -7.94
N GLU A 106 -10.44 -9.40 -8.92
CA GLU A 106 -11.66 -10.18 -8.68
C GLU A 106 -11.41 -11.29 -7.66
N GLU A 107 -10.33 -12.04 -7.82
CA GLU A 107 -9.97 -13.12 -6.90
C GLU A 107 -9.75 -12.63 -5.47
N LEU A 108 -9.07 -11.48 -5.29
CA LEU A 108 -8.86 -10.89 -3.97
C LEU A 108 -10.19 -10.42 -3.33
N ILE A 109 -11.07 -9.79 -4.11
CA ILE A 109 -12.38 -9.34 -3.63
C ILE A 109 -13.25 -10.53 -3.22
N LEU A 110 -13.35 -11.54 -4.09
CA LEU A 110 -14.10 -12.77 -3.82
C LEU A 110 -13.54 -13.55 -2.63
N SER A 111 -12.25 -13.40 -2.34
CA SER A 111 -11.59 -14.03 -1.19
C SER A 111 -11.74 -13.22 0.11
N GLY A 112 -12.32 -12.02 0.05
CA GLY A 112 -12.70 -11.24 1.22
C GLY A 112 -12.01 -9.89 1.36
N ALA A 113 -11.22 -9.43 0.38
CA ALA A 113 -10.75 -8.03 0.36
C ALA A 113 -11.90 -7.09 -0.01
N ASP A 114 -11.94 -5.91 0.61
CA ASP A 114 -12.88 -4.84 0.20
C ASP A 114 -12.24 -3.86 -0.76
N ILE A 115 -10.93 -3.62 -0.58
CA ILE A 115 -10.16 -2.63 -1.34
C ILE A 115 -8.87 -3.27 -1.86
N VAL A 116 -8.67 -3.30 -3.16
CA VAL A 116 -7.46 -3.89 -3.76
C VAL A 116 -6.41 -2.84 -4.05
N LYS A 117 -5.18 -3.07 -3.57
CA LYS A 117 -4.05 -2.18 -3.77
C LYS A 117 -3.35 -2.51 -5.09
N VAL A 118 -3.43 -1.60 -6.04
CA VAL A 118 -2.94 -1.78 -7.41
C VAL A 118 -1.56 -1.17 -7.52
N GLY A 119 -0.56 -2.03 -7.76
CA GLY A 119 0.72 -1.57 -8.29
C GLY A 119 1.97 -2.38 -7.98
N ILE A 120 2.72 -2.78 -9.01
CA ILE A 120 3.97 -3.53 -8.86
C ILE A 120 5.11 -2.79 -9.55
N GLY A 121 6.07 -2.31 -8.75
CA GLY A 121 7.25 -1.60 -9.26
C GLY A 121 7.14 -0.11 -9.60
N PRO A 122 6.05 0.66 -9.33
CA PRO A 122 5.98 2.08 -9.70
C PRO A 122 6.61 3.03 -8.67
N GLY A 123 6.89 2.55 -7.46
CA GLY A 123 7.31 3.40 -6.36
C GLY A 123 8.65 4.10 -6.63
N SER A 124 8.80 5.34 -6.18
CA SER A 124 9.99 6.19 -6.44
C SER A 124 11.31 5.59 -5.96
N VAL A 125 11.26 4.69 -4.96
CA VAL A 125 12.42 3.95 -4.43
C VAL A 125 12.36 2.45 -4.74
N CYS A 126 11.35 2.00 -5.50
CA CYS A 126 11.15 0.60 -5.80
C CYS A 126 12.21 0.11 -6.79
N THR A 127 12.91 -0.98 -6.45
CA THR A 127 13.92 -1.58 -7.34
C THR A 127 13.41 -2.82 -8.07
N THR A 128 12.14 -3.21 -7.91
CA THR A 128 11.60 -4.46 -8.47
C THR A 128 11.77 -4.54 -9.98
N ARG A 129 11.42 -3.47 -10.73
CA ARG A 129 11.67 -3.41 -12.19
C ARG A 129 13.15 -3.59 -12.55
N LYS A 130 14.05 -2.95 -11.80
CA LYS A 130 15.50 -3.01 -12.04
C LYS A 130 16.13 -4.36 -11.69
N LYS A 131 15.61 -5.07 -10.68
CA LYS A 131 16.22 -6.28 -10.12
C LYS A 131 15.57 -7.57 -10.59
N ALA A 132 14.25 -7.59 -10.72
CA ALA A 132 13.51 -8.79 -11.06
C ALA A 132 13.09 -8.80 -12.53
N GLY A 133 13.14 -7.67 -13.25
CA GLY A 133 12.52 -7.52 -14.58
C GLY A 133 10.98 -7.61 -14.55
N VAL A 134 10.42 -8.08 -13.44
CA VAL A 134 9.00 -8.12 -13.14
C VAL A 134 8.57 -6.74 -12.67
N GLY A 135 7.56 -6.24 -13.35
CA GLY A 135 6.88 -5.02 -13.00
C GLY A 135 6.02 -4.69 -14.19
N TYR A 136 4.74 -4.57 -13.93
CA TYR A 136 3.90 -3.89 -14.88
C TYR A 136 4.39 -2.43 -14.86
N PRO A 137 4.63 -1.79 -16.03
CA PRO A 137 4.25 -0.39 -16.12
C PRO A 137 2.89 -0.32 -15.44
N GLN A 138 2.68 0.58 -14.50
CA GLN A 138 1.48 0.65 -13.67
C GLN A 138 0.19 0.89 -14.53
N LEU A 139 0.28 0.65 -15.84
CA LEU A 139 0.25 1.61 -16.89
C LEU A 139 0.48 0.98 -18.30
N SER A 140 -0.10 -0.15 -18.66
CA SER A 140 0.07 -0.76 -20.01
C SER A 140 -1.00 -1.82 -20.29
N ALA A 141 -1.22 -2.39 -21.48
CA ALA A 141 -1.28 -1.91 -22.87
C ALA A 141 -1.59 -3.14 -23.76
N VAL A 142 -2.71 -3.15 -24.47
CA VAL A 142 -2.89 -4.01 -25.66
C VAL A 142 -3.41 -3.15 -26.82
N GLY A 143 -2.55 -2.87 -27.80
CA GLY A 143 -2.98 -2.73 -29.20
C GLY A 143 -3.21 -1.36 -29.86
N ILE A 144 -2.94 -0.21 -29.25
CA ILE A 144 -3.13 1.10 -29.93
C ILE A 144 -1.82 1.91 -30.00
N PRO A 145 -1.38 2.35 -31.19
CA PRO A 145 -0.25 3.26 -31.35
C PRO A 145 -0.69 4.68 -30.97
N LEU A 146 -0.68 4.99 -29.67
CA LEU A 146 -0.71 6.38 -29.20
C LEU A 146 0.67 6.77 -28.68
N ASN A 147 1.02 8.00 -29.00
CA ASN A 147 2.37 8.55 -28.91
C ASN A 147 2.89 8.55 -27.46
N HIS A 148 4.19 8.31 -27.35
CA HIS A 148 4.94 8.06 -26.12
C HIS A 148 4.68 9.08 -25.00
N PHE A 149 4.66 8.56 -23.76
CA PHE A 149 4.97 9.21 -22.48
C PHE A 149 3.82 9.51 -21.48
N GLU A 150 2.56 9.64 -21.89
CA GLU A 150 1.45 9.94 -20.95
C GLU A 150 0.33 8.88 -20.87
N ALA A 151 0.11 8.11 -21.94
CA ALA A 151 -0.99 7.13 -22.05
C ALA A 151 -0.84 5.89 -21.17
N HIS A 152 0.27 5.82 -20.45
CA HIS A 152 0.60 4.65 -19.69
C HIS A 152 -0.34 4.70 -18.46
N ILE A 153 -0.67 5.83 -17.80
CA ILE A 153 -1.19 5.80 -16.41
C ILE A 153 -2.45 4.97 -16.14
N LEU A 154 -3.28 4.94 -17.15
CA LEU A 154 -4.67 4.63 -16.96
C LEU A 154 -4.95 3.12 -17.08
N SER A 155 -4.21 2.37 -17.90
CA SER A 155 -4.67 1.04 -18.32
C SER A 155 -4.83 0.01 -17.19
N SER A 156 -3.84 -0.17 -16.29
CA SER A 156 -3.97 -1.20 -15.24
C SER A 156 -4.90 -0.75 -14.11
N THR A 157 -4.87 0.53 -13.74
CA THR A 157 -5.80 1.06 -12.73
C THR A 157 -7.23 1.04 -13.28
N MET A 158 -7.45 1.33 -14.56
CA MET A 158 -8.76 1.20 -15.21
C MET A 158 -9.24 -0.24 -15.25
N GLU A 159 -8.40 -1.17 -15.72
CA GLU A 159 -8.77 -2.59 -15.75
C GLU A 159 -9.10 -3.13 -14.36
N CYS A 160 -8.26 -2.80 -13.37
CA CYS A 160 -8.49 -3.17 -11.98
C CYS A 160 -9.72 -2.48 -11.38
N ALA A 161 -9.97 -1.21 -11.72
CA ALA A 161 -11.14 -0.47 -11.26
C ALA A 161 -12.43 -1.07 -11.84
N ASP A 162 -12.48 -1.32 -13.15
CA ASP A 162 -13.62 -1.96 -13.81
C ASP A 162 -13.94 -3.33 -13.19
N ALA A 163 -12.90 -4.15 -12.95
CA ALA A 163 -13.02 -5.45 -12.29
C ALA A 163 -13.53 -5.32 -10.83
N ALA A 164 -12.97 -4.40 -10.05
CA ALA A 164 -13.38 -4.19 -8.67
C ALA A 164 -14.82 -3.66 -8.56
N HIS A 165 -15.14 -2.61 -9.33
CA HIS A 165 -16.45 -1.97 -9.33
C HIS A 165 -17.54 -2.92 -9.83
N GLY A 166 -17.21 -3.82 -10.77
CA GLY A 166 -18.11 -4.90 -11.19
C GLY A 166 -18.54 -5.85 -10.07
N LEU A 167 -17.72 -5.98 -9.02
CA LEU A 167 -17.99 -6.78 -7.83
C LEU A 167 -18.35 -5.95 -6.59
N ASN A 168 -18.60 -4.64 -6.75
CA ASN A 168 -18.78 -3.67 -5.66
C ASN A 168 -17.57 -3.56 -4.69
N GLY A 169 -16.37 -3.98 -5.11
CA GLY A 169 -15.12 -3.69 -4.41
C GLY A 169 -14.54 -2.35 -4.84
N HIS A 170 -13.44 -1.94 -4.20
CA HIS A 170 -12.76 -0.67 -4.48
C HIS A 170 -11.28 -0.88 -4.80
N VAL A 171 -10.61 0.13 -5.34
CA VAL A 171 -9.18 0.08 -5.67
C VAL A 171 -8.39 1.26 -5.12
N ILE A 172 -7.15 0.99 -4.73
CA ILE A 172 -6.13 1.99 -4.39
C ILE A 172 -5.07 1.97 -5.47
N SER A 173 -4.84 3.09 -6.16
CA SER A 173 -3.66 3.24 -7.01
C SER A 173 -2.43 3.53 -6.13
N ASP A 174 -1.52 2.56 -6.01
CA ASP A 174 -0.38 2.62 -5.10
C ASP A 174 0.96 2.83 -5.80
N GLY A 175 1.48 4.06 -5.67
CA GLY A 175 2.79 4.45 -6.17
C GLY A 175 2.76 5.07 -7.58
N GLY A 176 3.91 5.59 -8.00
CA GLY A 176 4.09 6.23 -9.32
C GLY A 176 3.66 7.70 -9.41
N CYS A 177 2.86 8.20 -8.48
CA CYS A 177 2.48 9.62 -8.45
C CYS A 177 3.62 10.51 -7.95
N THR A 178 4.03 11.47 -8.78
CA THR A 178 5.14 12.41 -8.50
C THR A 178 4.72 13.87 -8.48
N ASN A 179 3.50 14.17 -8.93
CA ASN A 179 2.91 15.49 -8.90
C ASN A 179 1.37 15.38 -8.70
N PRO A 180 0.67 16.46 -8.34
CA PRO A 180 -0.79 16.44 -8.14
C PRO A 180 -1.59 16.06 -9.40
N GLY A 181 -1.05 16.32 -10.60
CA GLY A 181 -1.66 15.90 -11.86
C GLY A 181 -1.69 14.38 -12.02
N ASP A 182 -0.67 13.67 -11.55
CA ASP A 182 -0.66 12.20 -11.54
C ASP A 182 -1.76 11.64 -10.62
N VAL A 183 -2.00 12.29 -9.47
CA VAL A 183 -3.08 11.94 -8.55
C VAL A 183 -4.44 12.15 -9.23
N ALA A 184 -4.63 13.28 -9.91
CA ALA A 184 -5.84 13.53 -10.69
C ALA A 184 -6.05 12.52 -11.83
N LYS A 185 -4.96 12.11 -12.50
CA LYS A 185 -4.99 11.06 -13.53
C LYS A 185 -5.37 9.69 -12.96
N ALA A 186 -4.88 9.33 -11.77
CA ALA A 186 -5.24 8.08 -11.11
C ALA A 186 -6.73 8.03 -10.75
N PHE A 187 -7.29 9.11 -10.18
CA PHE A 187 -8.74 9.23 -9.97
C PHE A 187 -9.52 9.19 -11.29
N GLY A 188 -9.04 9.88 -12.34
CA GLY A 188 -9.64 9.84 -13.67
C GLY A 188 -9.59 8.45 -14.34
N GLY A 189 -8.70 7.56 -13.87
CA GLY A 189 -8.61 6.16 -14.28
C GLY A 189 -9.44 5.20 -13.44
N GLY A 190 -10.32 5.70 -12.57
CA GLY A 190 -11.23 4.86 -11.78
C GLY A 190 -10.71 4.45 -10.41
N ALA A 191 -9.55 4.96 -9.96
CA ALA A 191 -9.11 4.70 -8.60
C ALA A 191 -10.07 5.34 -7.58
N ASP A 192 -10.49 4.60 -6.55
CA ASP A 192 -11.26 5.15 -5.44
C ASP A 192 -10.34 5.91 -4.46
N PHE A 193 -9.09 5.43 -4.35
CA PHE A 193 -8.05 6.00 -3.50
C PHE A 193 -6.70 6.06 -4.22
N VAL A 194 -5.85 6.99 -3.82
CA VAL A 194 -4.46 7.10 -4.31
C VAL A 194 -3.50 7.05 -3.13
N MET A 195 -2.64 6.03 -3.09
CA MET A 195 -1.62 5.89 -2.06
C MET A 195 -0.31 6.55 -2.49
N ILE A 196 0.20 7.40 -1.61
CA ILE A 196 1.30 8.30 -1.89
C ILE A 196 2.44 8.05 -0.90
N GLY A 197 3.60 7.65 -1.41
CA GLY A 197 4.84 7.59 -0.63
C GLY A 197 5.72 8.83 -0.86
N GLY A 198 6.26 8.96 -2.08
CA GLY A 198 7.34 9.89 -2.40
C GLY A 198 7.03 11.38 -2.20
N LEU A 199 5.77 11.82 -2.35
CA LEU A 199 5.36 13.21 -2.12
C LEU A 199 5.23 13.56 -0.63
N PHE A 200 4.91 12.58 0.23
CA PHE A 200 4.85 12.77 1.68
C PHE A 200 6.19 12.46 2.38
N ALA A 201 7.19 12.00 1.64
CA ALA A 201 8.53 11.78 2.15
C ALA A 201 9.31 13.11 2.26
N GLY A 202 10.11 13.24 3.32
CA GLY A 202 10.98 14.40 3.53
C GLY A 202 10.30 15.63 4.14
N HIS A 203 9.20 15.43 4.85
CA HIS A 203 8.59 16.46 5.70
C HIS A 203 8.96 16.17 7.17
N ASP A 204 8.78 17.16 8.05
CA ASP A 204 9.09 17.03 9.49
C ASP A 204 8.36 15.86 10.16
N GLN A 205 7.20 15.47 9.62
CA GLN A 205 6.37 14.38 10.14
C GLN A 205 6.66 13.02 9.51
N SER A 206 7.61 12.96 8.56
CA SER A 206 8.12 11.71 7.97
C SER A 206 9.13 11.05 8.90
N GLY A 207 9.25 9.73 8.84
CA GLY A 207 10.38 9.04 9.45
C GLY A 207 11.67 9.17 8.62
N GLY A 208 12.79 8.72 9.18
CA GLY A 208 14.12 8.79 8.56
C GLY A 208 14.98 9.89 9.15
N ASP A 209 16.29 9.69 9.16
CA ASP A 209 17.23 10.66 9.72
C ASP A 209 17.41 11.85 8.75
N LEU A 210 17.47 13.06 9.30
CA LEU A 210 17.86 14.26 8.55
C LEU A 210 19.36 14.15 8.24
N ILE A 211 19.71 14.20 6.96
CA ILE A 211 21.09 14.16 6.52
C ILE A 211 21.42 15.53 5.93
N GLU A 212 22.24 16.29 6.64
CA GLU A 212 22.77 17.53 6.13
C GLU A 212 23.86 17.22 5.09
N LYS A 213 23.66 17.69 3.85
CA LYS A 213 24.63 17.54 2.78
C LYS A 213 24.86 18.87 2.10
N ASP A 214 26.12 19.32 2.10
CA ASP A 214 26.56 20.56 1.46
C ASP A 214 25.82 21.83 1.97
N GLY A 215 25.58 21.92 3.29
CA GLY A 215 24.93 23.06 3.93
C GLY A 215 23.43 23.21 3.61
N ARG A 216 22.81 22.14 3.11
CA ARG A 216 21.35 22.04 2.93
C ARG A 216 20.84 20.83 3.69
N ASP A 217 19.77 21.04 4.44
CA ASP A 217 19.03 19.96 5.06
C ASP A 217 18.33 19.16 3.96
N THR A 218 18.83 17.95 3.70
CA THR A 218 18.16 16.99 2.83
C THR A 218 17.61 15.85 3.68
N PRO A 219 16.29 15.71 3.81
CA PRO A 219 15.72 14.56 4.49
C PRO A 219 16.16 13.27 3.78
N GLY A 220 16.73 12.33 4.54
CA GLY A 220 17.16 11.05 3.97
C GLY A 220 15.96 10.30 3.38
N ARG A 221 15.93 10.14 2.04
CA ARG A 221 14.90 9.37 1.33
C ARG A 221 15.09 7.84 1.46
N TYR A 222 15.76 7.40 2.52
CA TYR A 222 16.15 6.02 2.72
C TYR A 222 15.29 5.39 3.81
N PRO A 223 14.57 4.28 3.56
CA PRO A 223 14.14 3.44 4.66
C PRO A 223 15.41 3.00 5.41
N SER A 224 15.45 3.23 6.72
CA SER A 224 16.60 2.98 7.61
C SER A 224 17.03 1.50 7.68
N LYS A 225 16.42 0.62 6.88
CA LYS A 225 16.89 -0.74 6.63
C LYS A 225 16.71 -1.08 5.15
N PRO A 226 17.76 -1.50 4.42
CA PRO A 226 17.55 -2.14 3.13
C PRO A 226 16.63 -3.35 3.37
N PHE A 227 15.60 -3.51 2.53
CA PHE A 227 14.90 -4.78 2.37
C PHE A 227 15.95 -5.89 2.42
N ARG A 228 15.83 -6.81 3.38
CA ARG A 228 16.74 -7.95 3.53
C ARG A 228 16.98 -8.52 2.14
N ARG A 229 18.26 -8.49 1.71
CA ARG A 229 18.70 -9.17 0.49
C ARG A 229 18.14 -10.59 0.55
N PHE A 230 17.35 -10.99 -0.44
CA PHE A 230 17.17 -12.41 -0.71
C PHE A 230 18.57 -13.05 -0.77
N PRO A 231 18.77 -14.23 -0.16
CA PRO A 231 20.04 -14.93 -0.26
C PRO A 231 20.36 -15.11 -1.75
N ARG A 232 21.58 -14.73 -2.16
CA ARG A 232 22.05 -14.97 -3.52
C ARG A 232 21.95 -16.46 -3.79
N VAL A 233 21.28 -16.83 -4.88
CA VAL A 233 21.46 -18.16 -5.46
C VAL A 233 22.95 -18.28 -5.79
N PRO A 234 23.67 -19.33 -5.32
CA PRO A 234 25.05 -19.53 -5.70
C PRO A 234 25.13 -19.72 -7.21
N GLU A 235 26.05 -19.02 -7.87
CA GLU A 235 26.32 -19.28 -9.29
C GLU A 235 26.85 -20.72 -9.43
N PRO A 236 26.39 -21.48 -10.44
CA PRO A 236 26.97 -22.77 -10.76
C PRO A 236 28.42 -22.58 -11.24
N ASN A 237 29.30 -23.44 -10.73
CA ASN A 237 30.75 -23.49 -11.00
C ASN A 237 31.13 -23.39 -12.49
#